data_AF-A0AAQ4D5L8-F1
#
_entry.id   AF-A0AAQ4D5L8-F1
#
_cell.length_a   1.000
_cell.length_b   1.000
_cell.length_c   1.000
_cell.angle_alpha   90.00
_cell.angle_beta   90.00
_cell.angle_gamma   90.00
#
_symmetry.space_group_name_H-M   'P 1'
#
loop_
_entity.id
_entity.type
_entity.pdbx_description
1 polymer ?
#
loop_
_entity_poly.entity_id
_entity_poly.type
_entity_poly.pdbx_seq_one_letter_code
_entity_poly.pdbx_strand_id
1 'polypeptide(L)' 'MNGMDTGPSVQSSQQNGTLHGSGGVSAQQQSSAEDSKTNLIVNYLPQTMTQEEIRSLFSSIGEVESCKLIRDKVT' A
#
# COMPACT_ATOMS: atom_id res chain seq x y z
N MET A 1 54.32 45.28 23.22
CA MET A 1 54.23 44.69 24.57
C MET A 1 52.88 45.03 25.17
N ASN A 2 52.37 44.16 26.05
CA ASN A 2 50.99 44.06 26.61
C ASN A 2 50.12 43.12 25.74
N GLY A 3 49.98 41.82 25.97
CA GLY A 3 50.26 41.01 27.17
C GLY A 3 49.06 41.02 28.12
N MET A 4 48.12 40.09 27.95
CA MET A 4 47.02 39.64 28.85
C MET A 4 45.91 39.10 27.93
N ASP A 5 45.21 38.00 28.15
CA ASP A 5 45.27 36.89 29.08
C ASP A 5 44.32 35.85 28.47
N THR A 6 44.71 34.59 28.44
CA THR A 6 43.79 33.49 28.18
C THR A 6 43.20 33.05 29.52
N GLY A 7 41.93 33.42 29.73
CA GLY A 7 41.07 32.98 30.83
C GLY A 7 39.64 32.68 30.34
N PRO A 8 38.90 31.78 30.99
CA PRO A 8 37.86 30.98 30.34
C PRO A 8 36.49 31.67 30.31
N SER A 9 35.86 31.73 29.15
CA SER A 9 34.41 32.01 29.05
C SER A 9 33.66 30.72 28.81
N VAL A 10 33.08 30.24 29.91
CA VAL A 10 32.01 29.24 29.95
C VAL A 10 30.88 29.66 29.02
N GLN A 11 30.83 29.09 27.82
CA GLN A 11 29.67 29.26 26.95
C GLN A 11 28.62 28.23 27.33
N SER A 12 27.71 28.67 28.18
CA SER A 12 26.38 28.09 28.36
C SER A 12 25.71 27.96 26.98
N SER A 13 25.44 26.75 26.54
CA SER A 13 24.53 26.51 25.41
C SER A 13 23.70 25.28 25.70
N GLN A 14 22.52 25.57 26.24
CA GLN A 14 21.22 25.05 25.83
C GLN A 14 21.28 23.84 24.89
N GLN A 15 20.75 22.69 25.33
CA GLN A 15 19.68 22.06 24.56
C GLN A 15 18.80 21.18 25.45
N ASN A 16 17.58 21.71 25.57
CA ASN A 16 16.34 21.19 26.09
C ASN A 16 16.14 19.70 25.83
N GLY A 17 16.00 18.92 26.90
CA GLY A 17 15.46 17.58 26.85
C GLY A 17 13.94 17.65 26.72
N THR A 18 13.41 17.19 25.59
CA THR A 18 12.06 16.62 25.51
C THR A 18 12.09 15.45 24.54
N LEU A 19 12.27 14.26 25.11
CA LEU A 19 11.97 13.00 24.47
C LEU A 19 10.45 12.94 24.33
N HIS A 20 9.92 13.22 23.14
CA HIS A 20 8.64 12.67 22.73
C HIS A 20 8.85 11.97 21.42
N GLY A 21 9.01 10.64 21.54
CA GLY A 21 8.89 9.71 20.43
C GLY A 21 7.51 9.90 19.82
N SER A 22 7.45 10.77 18.82
CA SER A 22 6.40 10.73 17.82
C SER A 22 6.82 9.62 16.88
N GLY A 23 6.67 8.38 17.34
CA GLY A 23 6.59 7.24 16.44
C GLY A 23 5.47 7.56 15.48
N GLY A 24 5.84 8.09 14.32
CA GLY A 24 4.97 8.15 13.17
C GLY A 24 4.56 6.71 12.91
N VAL A 25 3.41 6.33 13.44
CA VAL A 25 2.67 5.18 12.96
C VAL A 25 2.33 5.52 11.52
N SER A 26 3.25 5.18 10.61
CA SER A 26 2.93 4.93 9.23
C SER A 26 1.90 3.80 9.26
N ALA A 27 0.63 4.19 9.39
CA ALA A 27 -0.52 3.41 8.97
C ALA A 27 -0.45 3.25 7.45
N GLN A 28 0.65 2.68 6.97
CA GLN A 28 0.81 2.31 5.59
C GLN A 28 0.31 0.89 5.48
N GLN A 29 -0.99 0.85 5.22
CA GLN A 29 -1.49 0.00 4.16
C GLN A 29 -1.53 -1.49 4.49
N GLN A 30 -2.32 -1.82 5.51
CA GLN A 30 -3.00 -3.11 5.59
C GLN A 30 -4.20 -3.10 4.61
N SER A 31 -3.96 -2.85 3.33
CA SER A 31 -5.03 -2.82 2.30
C SER A 31 -5.05 -4.07 1.44
N SER A 32 -3.94 -4.80 1.35
CA SER A 32 -3.78 -5.91 0.40
C SER A 32 -4.67 -7.13 0.66
N ALA A 33 -5.28 -7.23 1.84
CA ALA A 33 -6.20 -8.33 2.18
C ALA A 33 -7.65 -8.05 1.80
N GLU A 34 -8.04 -6.79 1.57
CA GLU A 34 -9.40 -6.43 1.16
C GLU A 34 -9.61 -6.66 -0.34
N ASP A 35 -8.60 -6.35 -1.17
CA ASP A 35 -8.62 -6.55 -2.63
C ASP A 35 -8.87 -8.02 -3.03
N SER A 36 -8.49 -8.97 -2.18
CA SER A 36 -8.71 -10.39 -2.47
C SER A 36 -10.18 -10.83 -2.28
N LYS A 37 -10.99 -10.08 -1.52
CA LYS A 37 -12.36 -10.48 -1.16
C LYS A 37 -13.35 -10.41 -2.34
N THR A 38 -13.02 -9.68 -3.38
CA THR A 38 -13.88 -9.45 -4.57
C THR A 38 -13.51 -10.34 -5.76
N ASN A 39 -12.58 -11.30 -5.59
CA ASN A 39 -12.23 -12.23 -6.65
C ASN A 39 -13.19 -13.41 -6.68
N LEU A 40 -13.80 -13.66 -7.85
CA LEU A 40 -14.74 -14.74 -8.06
C LEU A 40 -14.13 -15.82 -8.96
N ILE A 41 -14.26 -17.08 -8.56
CA ILE A 41 -13.94 -18.26 -9.39
C ILE A 41 -15.26 -18.89 -9.79
N VAL A 42 -15.53 -18.92 -11.10
CA VAL A 42 -16.76 -19.47 -11.66
C VAL A 42 -16.42 -20.75 -12.41
N ASN A 43 -17.04 -21.86 -12.00
CA ASN A 43 -16.89 -23.16 -12.66
C ASN A 43 -18.15 -23.50 -13.46
N TYR A 44 -18.06 -24.51 -14.33
CA TYR A 44 -19.18 -24.99 -15.18
C TYR A 44 -19.66 -23.97 -16.22
N LEU A 45 -18.73 -23.18 -16.76
CA LEU A 45 -19.04 -22.31 -17.87
C LEU A 45 -19.12 -23.12 -19.18
N PRO A 46 -20.10 -22.85 -20.05
CA PRO A 46 -20.15 -23.49 -21.35
C PRO A 46 -18.93 -23.13 -22.19
N GLN A 47 -18.44 -24.07 -23.01
CA GLN A 47 -17.24 -23.86 -23.85
C GLN A 47 -17.41 -22.76 -24.91
N THR A 48 -18.66 -22.41 -25.24
CA THR A 48 -19.01 -21.34 -26.16
C THR A 48 -18.99 -19.96 -25.50
N MET A 49 -18.93 -19.89 -24.17
CA MET A 49 -18.96 -18.61 -23.46
C MET A 49 -17.65 -17.86 -23.65
N THR A 50 -17.74 -16.56 -23.89
CA THR A 50 -16.58 -15.69 -24.12
C THR A 50 -16.30 -14.83 -22.90
N GLN A 51 -15.10 -14.25 -22.86
CA GLN A 51 -14.72 -13.33 -21.80
C GLN A 51 -15.61 -12.08 -21.78
N GLU A 52 -16.05 -11.62 -22.95
CA GLU A 52 -16.94 -10.46 -23.09
C GLU A 52 -18.32 -10.72 -22.51
N GLU A 53 -18.91 -11.89 -22.79
CA GLU A 53 -20.20 -12.31 -22.22
C GLU A 53 -20.12 -12.38 -20.68
N ILE A 54 -19.05 -12.98 -20.13
CA ILE A 54 -18.80 -13.04 -18.68
C ILE A 54 -18.72 -11.62 -18.11
N ARG A 55 -17.89 -10.76 -18.71
CA ARG A 55 -17.68 -9.40 -18.25
C ARG A 55 -19.00 -8.62 -18.29
N SER A 56 -19.79 -8.75 -19.36
CA SER A 56 -21.08 -8.08 -19.50
C SER A 56 -22.08 -8.51 -18.43
N LEU A 57 -22.13 -9.82 -18.13
CA LEU A 57 -22.96 -10.39 -17.08
C LEU A 57 -22.63 -9.80 -15.71
N PHE A 58 -21.34 -9.72 -15.37
CA PHE A 58 -20.90 -9.13 -14.09
C PHE A 58 -20.92 -7.61 -14.08
N SER A 59 -20.78 -6.95 -15.23
CA SER A 59 -20.85 -5.48 -15.37
C SER A 59 -22.21 -4.91 -14.97
N SER A 60 -23.27 -5.73 -15.12
CA SER A 60 -24.62 -5.36 -14.65
C SER A 60 -24.74 -5.37 -13.12
N ILE A 61 -23.87 -6.10 -12.41
CA ILE A 61 -23.84 -6.17 -10.94
C ILE A 61 -22.89 -5.10 -10.38
N GLY A 62 -21.74 -4.87 -11.03
CA GLY A 62 -20.73 -3.90 -10.60
C GLY A 62 -19.55 -3.80 -11.57
N GLU A 63 -18.64 -2.87 -11.32
CA GLU A 63 -17.47 -2.67 -12.18
C GLU A 63 -16.53 -3.88 -12.14
N VAL A 64 -16.13 -4.37 -13.32
CA VAL A 64 -15.19 -5.48 -13.46
C VAL A 64 -13.80 -4.93 -13.72
N GLU A 65 -12.94 -4.94 -12.70
CA GLU A 65 -11.53 -4.54 -12.82
C GLU A 65 -10.74 -5.49 -13.74
N SER A 66 -10.91 -6.79 -13.54
CA SER A 66 -10.19 -7.82 -14.30
C SER A 66 -11.03 -9.07 -14.49
N CYS A 67 -10.84 -9.71 -15.63
CA CYS A 67 -11.60 -10.88 -16.04
C CYS A 67 -10.65 -11.84 -16.76
N LYS A 68 -10.57 -13.10 -16.34
CA LYS A 68 -9.74 -14.12 -16.99
C LYS A 68 -10.56 -15.38 -17.23
N LEU A 69 -10.75 -15.72 -18.50
CA LEU A 69 -11.38 -16.97 -18.90
C LEU A 69 -10.32 -18.01 -19.23
N ILE A 70 -10.26 -19.09 -18.45
CA ILE A 70 -9.37 -20.23 -18.70
C ILE A 70 -10.20 -21.33 -19.37
N ARG A 71 -9.72 -21.81 -20.52
CA ARG A 71 -10.30 -22.93 -21.27
C ARG A 71 -9.23 -24.00 -21.43
N ASP A 72 -9.63 -25.26 -21.26
CA ASP A 72 -8.74 -26.38 -21.51
C ASP A 72 -8.33 -26.38 -22.99
N LYS A 73 -7.03 -26.44 -23.26
CA LYS A 73 -6.54 -26.59 -24.64
C LYS A 73 -6.73 -28.05 -25.01
N VAL A 74 -7.82 -28.32 -25.73
CA VAL A 74 -8.08 -29.62 -26.36
C VAL A 74 -6.79 -30.07 -27.06
N THR A 75 -6.16 -31.10 -26.52
CA THR A 75 -5.01 -31.81 -27.09
C THR A 75 -5.51 -33.15 -27.59
#